data_AF-A0A552JI99-F1
#
_entry.id   AF-A0A552JI99-F1
#
_cell.length_a   1.000
_cell.length_b   1.000
_cell.length_c   1.000
_cell.angle_alpha   90.00
_cell.angle_beta   90.00
_cell.angle_gamma   90.00
#
_symmetry.space_group_name_H-M   'P 1'
#
loop_
_entity.id
_entity.type
_entity.pdbx_description
1 polymer ?
#
loop_
_entity_poly.entity_id
_entity_poly.type
_entity_poly.pdbx_seq_one_letter_code
_entity_poly.pdbx_strand_id
1 'polypeptide(L)'
;MQSSAQNNLWNDNIFKYSHIFALLIIGIFFLPIFLDFLKGEDSNFANILDHLGRYKAKKTWLQGFLYVASFFSYFGTQQILILPDAVTILAERWPYYLVWLTIFIYMGFSLYKRKNEPTIDSSFERYFLGIIIAALILSIVWAKRQDGQMFNFNGFYIFSIPYCILLIFASRFASQIKFSLNHSLRLAIIAGTLTSFLVFTSGVNQDNIQIMTQVSQALQSDPNGNNPKKLLVNNDNWPIVVSVAVALKRADVPFYVEPKWGFLFGEKNVLKEDNHLPLSLWSISARNNQNKAIPFIANTSIIINPIQD
;
A
#
# COMPACT_ATOMS: atom_id res chain seq x y z
N MET A 1 31.13 -41.23 -29.35
CA MET A 1 30.62 -42.02 -28.22
C MET A 1 30.20 -41.06 -27.12
N GLN A 2 28.90 -41.09 -26.84
CA GLN A 2 28.10 -40.50 -25.74
C GLN A 2 28.77 -39.55 -24.72
N SER A 3 28.29 -38.30 -24.73
CA SER A 3 28.03 -37.52 -23.51
C SER A 3 26.75 -36.72 -23.71
N SER A 4 25.64 -37.44 -23.91
CA SER A 4 24.28 -36.90 -23.98
C SER A 4 23.54 -37.11 -22.65
N ALA A 5 24.27 -36.96 -21.54
CA ALA A 5 23.72 -37.11 -20.19
C ALA A 5 23.67 -35.75 -19.47
N GLN A 6 23.27 -34.69 -20.17
CA GLN A 6 22.87 -33.44 -19.52
C GLN A 6 21.41 -33.56 -19.07
N ASN A 7 21.27 -33.93 -17.80
CA ASN A 7 20.28 -33.37 -16.87
C ASN A 7 18.83 -33.23 -17.38
N ASN A 8 18.15 -34.36 -17.60
CA ASN A 8 16.70 -34.47 -17.45
C ASN A 8 16.31 -34.43 -15.94
N LEU A 9 16.75 -33.40 -15.22
CA LEU A 9 16.37 -33.17 -13.81
C LEU A 9 14.98 -32.50 -13.69
N TRP A 10 14.40 -32.06 -14.80
CA TRP A 10 13.02 -31.58 -14.87
C TRP A 10 12.12 -32.74 -15.28
N ASN A 11 11.69 -33.49 -14.26
CA ASN A 11 10.73 -34.57 -14.40
C ASN A 11 9.40 -33.98 -14.91
N ASP A 12 8.96 -34.31 -16.13
CA ASP A 12 7.70 -33.82 -16.75
C ASP A 12 6.46 -34.03 -15.86
N ASN A 13 6.56 -34.94 -14.89
CA ASN A 13 5.54 -35.19 -13.89
C ASN A 13 5.33 -34.04 -12.88
N ILE A 14 6.30 -33.16 -12.66
CA ILE A 14 6.17 -32.02 -11.72
C ILE A 14 5.16 -30.99 -12.25
N PHE A 15 5.10 -30.79 -13.57
CA PHE A 15 4.18 -29.83 -14.19
C PHE A 15 2.82 -30.41 -14.56
N LYS A 16 2.64 -31.74 -14.53
CA LYS A 16 1.38 -32.40 -14.92
C LYS A 16 0.16 -31.88 -14.14
N TYR A 17 0.37 -31.49 -12.88
CA TYR A 17 -0.68 -30.96 -12.00
C TYR A 17 -0.60 -29.44 -11.79
N SER A 18 0.37 -28.76 -12.40
CA SER A 18 0.59 -27.32 -12.18
C SER A 18 -0.65 -26.47 -12.50
N HIS A 19 -1.34 -26.80 -13.58
CA HIS A 19 -2.61 -26.14 -13.94
C HIS A 19 -3.74 -26.43 -12.94
N ILE A 20 -3.81 -27.66 -12.41
CA ILE A 20 -4.81 -28.02 -11.39
C ILE A 20 -4.53 -27.27 -10.09
N PHE A 21 -3.28 -27.21 -9.66
CA PHE A 21 -2.88 -26.42 -8.48
C PHE A 21 -3.16 -24.93 -8.68
N ALA A 22 -2.86 -24.37 -9.86
CA ALA A 22 -3.18 -22.99 -10.18
C ALA A 22 -4.70 -22.73 -10.11
N LEU A 23 -5.51 -23.62 -10.69
CA LEU A 23 -6.97 -23.54 -10.62
C LEU A 23 -7.51 -23.66 -9.19
N LEU A 24 -6.91 -24.52 -8.36
CA LEU A 24 -7.29 -24.65 -6.94
C LEU A 24 -6.96 -23.38 -6.16
N ILE A 25 -5.78 -22.80 -6.37
CA ILE A 25 -5.38 -21.53 -5.74
C ILE A 25 -6.34 -20.43 -6.16
N ILE A 26 -6.61 -20.29 -7.46
CA ILE A 26 -7.59 -19.33 -8.00
C ILE A 26 -8.96 -19.59 -7.33
N GLY A 27 -9.40 -20.84 -7.27
CA GLY A 27 -10.67 -21.23 -6.65
C GLY A 27 -10.79 -20.78 -5.19
N ILE A 28 -9.73 -20.91 -4.39
CA ILE A 28 -9.70 -20.44 -3.00
C ILE A 28 -9.90 -18.92 -2.93
N PHE A 29 -9.28 -18.16 -3.83
CA PHE A 29 -9.45 -16.70 -3.88
C PHE A 29 -10.82 -16.26 -4.42
N PHE A 30 -11.43 -17.06 -5.30
CA PHE A 30 -12.78 -16.81 -5.82
C PHE A 30 -13.89 -17.24 -4.87
N LEU A 31 -13.62 -18.17 -3.96
CA LEU A 31 -14.62 -18.73 -3.05
C LEU A 31 -15.37 -17.65 -2.24
N PRO A 32 -14.71 -16.63 -1.63
CA PRO A 32 -15.44 -15.58 -0.92
C PRO A 32 -16.39 -14.78 -1.83
N ILE A 33 -15.97 -14.49 -3.06
CA ILE A 33 -16.80 -13.76 -4.05
C ILE A 33 -18.00 -14.62 -4.46
N PHE A 34 -17.77 -15.92 -4.69
CA PHE A 34 -18.83 -16.85 -5.03
C PHE A 34 -19.83 -17.01 -3.88
N LEU A 35 -19.37 -17.17 -2.64
CA LEU A 35 -20.23 -17.25 -1.45
C LEU A 35 -21.01 -15.95 -1.22
N ASP A 36 -20.41 -14.79 -1.50
CA ASP A 36 -21.10 -13.51 -1.46
C ASP A 36 -22.17 -13.44 -2.55
N PHE A 37 -21.86 -13.83 -3.78
CA PHE A 37 -22.80 -13.87 -4.90
C PHE A 37 -24.03 -14.75 -4.62
N LEU A 38 -23.86 -15.88 -3.92
CA LEU A 38 -24.98 -16.75 -3.53
C LEU A 38 -26.00 -16.08 -2.60
N LYS A 39 -25.68 -14.93 -1.99
CA LYS A 39 -26.63 -14.13 -1.19
C LYS A 39 -27.63 -13.34 -2.04
N GLY A 40 -27.54 -13.40 -3.38
CA GLY A 40 -28.49 -12.74 -4.28
C GLY A 40 -28.46 -11.22 -4.17
N GLU A 41 -29.62 -10.59 -3.98
CA GLU A 41 -29.77 -9.12 -3.89
C GLU A 41 -29.08 -8.53 -2.65
N ASP A 42 -28.90 -9.32 -1.59
CA ASP A 42 -28.20 -8.90 -0.37
C ASP A 42 -26.67 -9.05 -0.47
N SER A 43 -26.14 -9.47 -1.61
CA SER A 43 -24.70 -9.63 -1.82
C SER A 43 -23.98 -8.29 -1.93
N ASN A 44 -22.73 -8.22 -1.48
CA ASN A 44 -21.88 -7.06 -1.76
C ASN A 44 -21.68 -6.89 -3.27
N PHE A 45 -21.64 -7.98 -4.02
CA PHE A 45 -21.55 -7.95 -5.48
C PHE A 45 -22.76 -7.25 -6.14
N ALA A 46 -23.99 -7.58 -5.73
CA ALA A 46 -25.20 -6.91 -6.23
C ALA A 46 -25.19 -5.42 -5.87
N ASN A 47 -24.82 -5.08 -4.64
CA ASN A 47 -24.66 -3.69 -4.20
C ASN A 47 -23.60 -2.92 -5.01
N ILE A 48 -22.48 -3.56 -5.36
CA ILE A 48 -21.45 -2.97 -6.23
C ILE A 48 -21.99 -2.75 -7.64
N LEU A 49 -22.68 -3.74 -8.23
CA LEU A 49 -23.25 -3.62 -9.57
C LEU A 49 -24.30 -2.51 -9.66
N ASP A 50 -25.17 -2.44 -8.67
CA ASP A 50 -26.20 -1.42 -8.57
C ASP A 50 -25.59 -0.02 -8.33
N HIS A 51 -24.58 0.08 -7.46
CA HIS A 51 -23.79 1.30 -7.31
C HIS A 51 -23.16 1.72 -8.65
N LEU A 52 -22.56 0.80 -9.40
CA LEU A 52 -21.96 1.07 -10.71
C LEU A 52 -23.00 1.49 -11.75
N GLY A 53 -24.22 0.94 -11.71
CA GLY A 53 -25.33 1.30 -12.60
C GLY A 53 -25.87 2.70 -12.32
N ARG A 54 -25.85 3.13 -11.05
CA ARG A 54 -26.30 4.46 -10.62
C ARG A 54 -25.19 5.52 -10.65
N TYR A 55 -23.94 5.11 -10.85
CA TYR A 55 -22.78 5.99 -10.79
C TYR A 55 -22.70 6.94 -11.99
N LYS A 56 -22.62 8.25 -11.71
CA LYS A 56 -22.27 9.28 -12.69
C LYS A 56 -20.80 9.66 -12.50
N ALA A 57 -19.99 9.48 -13.54
CA ALA A 57 -18.57 9.79 -13.47
C ALA A 57 -18.32 11.26 -13.15
N LYS A 58 -17.68 11.51 -12.00
CA LYS A 58 -17.33 12.86 -11.54
C LYS A 58 -15.94 13.29 -12.02
N LYS A 59 -15.07 12.34 -12.36
CA LYS A 59 -13.67 12.57 -12.71
C LYS A 59 -13.44 12.47 -14.22
N THR A 60 -12.47 13.23 -14.72
CA THR A 60 -12.01 13.15 -16.11
C THR A 60 -11.04 11.99 -16.33
N TRP A 61 -10.82 11.61 -17.59
CA TRP A 61 -9.80 10.62 -17.95
C TRP A 61 -8.39 11.07 -17.55
N LEU A 62 -8.10 12.37 -17.70
CA LEU A 62 -6.83 12.95 -17.29
C LEU A 62 -6.61 12.79 -15.78
N GLN A 63 -7.62 13.07 -14.95
CA GLN A 63 -7.53 12.86 -13.50
C GLN A 63 -7.29 11.38 -13.15
N GLY A 64 -7.97 10.45 -13.84
CA GLY A 64 -7.72 9.01 -13.65
C GLY A 64 -6.29 8.61 -14.02
N PHE A 65 -5.76 9.15 -15.13
CA PHE A 65 -4.37 8.92 -15.54
C PHE A 65 -3.37 9.51 -14.54
N LEU A 66 -3.53 10.77 -14.14
CA LEU A 66 -2.63 11.43 -13.19
C LEU A 66 -2.64 10.74 -11.82
N TYR A 67 -3.80 10.24 -11.40
CA TYR A 67 -3.92 9.40 -10.21
C TYR A 67 -3.06 8.13 -10.34
N VAL A 68 -3.20 7.36 -11.42
CA VAL A 68 -2.38 6.14 -11.63
C VAL A 68 -0.89 6.47 -11.79
N ALA A 69 -0.56 7.54 -12.52
CA ALA A 69 0.82 8.00 -12.70
C ALA A 69 1.49 8.34 -11.37
N SER A 70 0.75 8.91 -10.41
CA SER A 70 1.30 9.25 -9.09
C SER A 70 1.89 8.05 -8.34
N PHE A 71 1.39 6.83 -8.57
CA PHE A 71 1.93 5.60 -7.97
C PHE A 71 3.34 5.29 -8.44
N PHE A 72 3.68 5.66 -9.68
CA PHE A 72 5.03 5.51 -10.22
C PHE A 72 6.04 6.47 -9.55
N SER A 73 5.57 7.49 -8.84
CA SER A 73 6.41 8.37 -8.01
C SER A 73 6.48 7.97 -6.54
N TYR A 74 5.88 6.83 -6.16
CA TYR A 74 5.79 6.35 -4.77
C TYR A 74 5.27 7.41 -3.80
N PHE A 75 4.38 8.28 -4.26
CA PHE A 75 3.75 9.30 -3.42
C PHE A 75 2.79 8.63 -2.43
N GLY A 76 2.84 8.96 -1.14
CA GLY A 76 2.03 8.28 -0.12
C GLY A 76 0.61 8.85 0.07
N THR A 77 0.27 9.96 -0.58
CA THR A 77 -0.99 10.69 -0.36
C THR A 77 -1.76 10.93 -1.66
N GLN A 78 -2.00 9.84 -2.42
CA GLN A 78 -2.69 9.89 -3.72
C GLN A 78 -4.13 10.43 -3.67
N GLN A 79 -4.73 10.51 -2.48
CA GLN A 79 -6.02 11.19 -2.26
C GLN A 79 -5.98 12.68 -2.67
N ILE A 80 -4.81 13.33 -2.55
CA ILE A 80 -4.64 14.77 -2.81
C ILE A 80 -4.59 15.06 -4.32
N LEU A 81 -4.19 14.10 -5.15
CA LEU A 81 -4.05 14.28 -6.60
C LEU A 81 -5.37 14.24 -7.39
N ILE A 82 -6.51 14.18 -6.70
CA ILE A 82 -7.82 14.37 -7.31
C ILE A 82 -8.15 15.87 -7.49
N LEU A 83 -7.33 16.75 -6.90
CA LEU A 83 -7.43 18.22 -6.93
C LEU A 83 -6.69 18.85 -8.14
N PRO A 84 -6.98 20.11 -8.49
CA PRO A 84 -6.39 20.80 -9.66
C PRO A 84 -4.86 20.88 -9.69
N ASP A 85 -4.16 20.72 -8.55
CA ASP A 85 -2.70 20.85 -8.46
C ASP A 85 -1.93 19.54 -8.78
N ALA A 86 -2.63 18.50 -9.23
CA ALA A 86 -2.03 17.20 -9.50
C ALA A 86 -0.84 17.27 -10.47
N VAL A 87 -0.91 18.13 -11.50
CA VAL A 87 0.16 18.29 -12.49
C VAL A 87 1.42 18.86 -11.84
N THR A 88 1.29 19.85 -10.97
CA THR A 88 2.42 20.50 -10.29
C THR A 88 3.15 19.51 -9.37
N ILE A 89 2.38 18.75 -8.57
CA ILE A 89 2.94 17.74 -7.65
C ILE A 89 3.70 16.64 -8.42
N LEU A 90 3.19 16.23 -9.58
CA LEU A 90 3.86 15.24 -10.42
C LEU A 90 5.09 15.83 -11.12
N ALA A 91 5.03 17.09 -11.55
CA ALA A 91 6.16 17.78 -12.18
C ALA A 91 7.37 17.88 -11.23
N GLU A 92 7.15 18.15 -9.94
CA GLU A 92 8.21 18.15 -8.92
C GLU A 92 8.88 16.76 -8.74
N ARG A 93 8.19 15.69 -9.15
CA ARG A 93 8.64 14.30 -9.06
C ARG A 93 9.15 13.75 -10.38
N TRP A 94 9.50 14.61 -11.34
CA TRP A 94 10.06 14.23 -12.64
C TRP A 94 11.21 13.18 -12.59
N PRO A 95 12.11 13.15 -11.57
CA PRO A 95 13.18 12.16 -11.56
C PRO A 95 12.69 10.71 -11.49
N TYR A 96 11.56 10.46 -10.80
CA TYR A 96 10.97 9.12 -10.73
C TYR A 96 10.50 8.66 -12.12
N TYR A 97 9.86 9.54 -12.88
CA TYR A 97 9.37 9.22 -14.22
C TYR A 97 10.50 9.00 -15.22
N LEU A 98 11.65 9.67 -15.04
CA LEU A 98 12.84 9.35 -15.83
C LEU A 98 13.36 7.94 -15.58
N VAL A 99 13.41 7.50 -14.33
CA VAL A 99 13.82 6.13 -14.00
C VAL A 99 12.90 5.12 -14.69
N TRP A 100 11.59 5.34 -14.61
CA TRP A 100 10.61 4.49 -15.30
C TRP A 100 10.76 4.53 -16.82
N LEU A 101 11.01 5.71 -17.40
CA LEU A 101 11.27 5.84 -18.82
C LEU A 101 12.49 5.01 -19.23
N THR A 102 13.59 5.04 -18.46
CA THR A 102 14.76 4.20 -18.71
C THR A 102 14.43 2.71 -18.63
N ILE A 103 13.64 2.29 -17.63
CA ILE A 103 13.18 0.90 -17.49
C ILE A 103 12.37 0.47 -18.71
N PHE A 104 11.39 1.29 -19.15
CA PHE A 104 10.55 0.97 -20.30
C PHE A 104 11.34 0.94 -21.61
N ILE A 105 12.26 1.89 -21.83
CA ILE A 105 13.15 1.90 -23.00
C ILE A 105 14.00 0.62 -23.02
N TYR A 106 14.60 0.25 -21.89
CA TYR A 106 15.40 -0.98 -21.79
C TYR A 106 14.57 -2.23 -22.09
N MET A 107 13.38 -2.35 -21.49
CA MET A 107 12.48 -3.47 -21.74
C MET A 107 12.05 -3.54 -23.21
N GLY A 108 11.66 -2.41 -23.80
CA GLY A 108 11.28 -2.31 -25.22
C GLY A 108 12.41 -2.74 -26.15
N PHE A 109 13.63 -2.25 -25.91
CA PHE A 109 14.82 -2.63 -26.69
C PHE A 109 15.15 -4.12 -26.52
N SER A 110 15.07 -4.64 -25.29
CA SER A 110 15.27 -6.07 -25.00
C SER A 110 14.27 -6.95 -25.75
N LEU A 111 13.00 -6.57 -25.78
CA LEU A 111 11.95 -7.30 -26.50
C LEU A 111 12.17 -7.24 -28.02
N TYR A 112 12.55 -6.07 -28.54
CA TYR A 112 12.84 -5.88 -29.96
C TYR A 112 14.00 -6.78 -30.44
N LYS A 113 15.11 -6.81 -29.70
CA LYS A 113 16.30 -7.61 -30.03
C LYS A 113 15.99 -9.13 -30.07
N ARG A 114 15.02 -9.57 -29.26
CA ARG A 114 14.65 -10.99 -29.09
C ARG A 114 13.53 -11.45 -30.01
N LYS A 115 13.06 -10.59 -30.93
CA LYS A 115 11.95 -10.91 -31.86
C LYS A 115 12.20 -12.20 -32.67
N ASN A 116 13.45 -12.62 -32.81
CA ASN A 116 13.88 -13.78 -33.60
C ASN A 116 14.34 -15.00 -32.77
N GLU A 117 14.23 -14.99 -31.43
CA GLU A 117 14.63 -16.11 -30.57
C GLU A 117 13.41 -16.70 -29.82
N PRO A 118 12.75 -17.74 -30.37
CA PRO A 118 11.63 -18.39 -29.70
C PRO A 118 12.12 -19.23 -28.52
N THR A 119 11.89 -18.73 -27.32
CA THR A 119 12.14 -19.45 -26.05
C THR A 119 10.82 -19.52 -25.27
N ILE A 120 10.60 -20.57 -24.48
CA ILE A 120 9.39 -20.77 -23.67
C ILE A 120 9.12 -19.55 -22.76
N ASP A 121 10.17 -18.94 -22.23
CA ASP A 121 10.13 -17.70 -21.43
C ASP A 121 9.47 -16.51 -22.16
N SER A 122 9.58 -16.45 -23.48
CA SER A 122 9.07 -15.32 -24.26
C SER A 122 7.54 -15.27 -24.34
N SER A 123 6.86 -16.41 -24.22
CA SER A 123 5.39 -16.46 -24.25
C SER A 123 4.80 -16.02 -22.92
N PHE A 124 5.32 -16.56 -21.80
CA PHE A 124 4.89 -16.17 -20.45
C PHE A 124 5.01 -14.65 -20.26
N GLU A 125 6.15 -14.07 -20.60
CA GLU A 125 6.39 -12.65 -20.41
C GLU A 125 5.46 -11.77 -21.27
N ARG A 126 5.17 -12.17 -22.51
CA ARG A 126 4.20 -11.46 -23.36
C ARG A 126 2.80 -11.46 -22.74
N TYR A 127 2.33 -12.62 -22.26
CA TYR A 127 1.03 -12.70 -21.58
C TYR A 127 1.02 -11.89 -20.30
N PHE A 128 2.08 -11.96 -19.50
CA PHE A 128 2.18 -11.23 -18.24
C PHE A 128 2.23 -9.71 -18.47
N LEU A 129 2.97 -9.24 -19.49
CA LEU A 129 2.93 -7.84 -19.92
C LEU A 129 1.54 -7.42 -20.41
N GLY A 130 0.86 -8.28 -21.17
CA GLY A 130 -0.52 -8.05 -21.59
C GLY A 130 -1.47 -7.86 -20.40
N ILE A 131 -1.33 -8.70 -19.38
CA ILE A 131 -2.09 -8.60 -18.12
C ILE A 131 -1.76 -7.29 -17.40
N ILE A 132 -0.49 -6.89 -17.32
CA ILE A 132 -0.08 -5.61 -16.71
C ILE A 132 -0.69 -4.41 -17.44
N ILE A 133 -0.67 -4.42 -18.77
CA ILE A 133 -1.27 -3.35 -19.59
C ILE A 133 -2.79 -3.29 -19.36
N ALA A 134 -3.47 -4.43 -19.37
CA ALA A 134 -4.90 -4.50 -19.09
C ALA A 134 -5.20 -3.99 -17.67
N ALA A 135 -4.40 -4.38 -16.68
CA ALA A 135 -4.49 -3.93 -15.30
C ALA A 135 -4.31 -2.41 -15.17
N LEU A 136 -3.36 -1.81 -15.89
CA LEU A 136 -3.16 -0.35 -15.93
C LEU A 136 -4.37 0.37 -16.51
N ILE A 137 -4.89 -0.10 -17.66
CA ILE A 137 -6.06 0.50 -18.31
C ILE A 137 -7.27 0.42 -17.38
N LEU A 138 -7.52 -0.75 -16.79
CA LEU A 138 -8.60 -0.95 -15.82
C LEU A 138 -8.41 -0.07 -14.58
N SER A 139 -7.17 0.14 -14.11
CA SER A 139 -6.88 1.04 -12.99
C SER A 139 -7.26 2.49 -13.31
N ILE A 140 -7.02 2.96 -14.54
CA ILE A 140 -7.41 4.31 -14.97
C ILE A 140 -8.95 4.42 -15.03
N VAL A 141 -9.62 3.41 -15.60
CA VAL A 141 -11.10 3.35 -15.64
C VAL A 141 -11.66 3.37 -14.22
N TRP A 142 -11.07 2.60 -13.32
CA TRP A 142 -11.50 2.52 -11.92
C TRP A 142 -11.21 3.80 -11.16
N ALA A 143 -10.07 4.43 -11.39
CA ALA A 143 -9.71 5.72 -10.78
C ALA A 143 -10.71 6.83 -11.11
N LYS A 144 -11.34 6.75 -12.29
CA LYS A 144 -12.44 7.64 -12.71
C LYS A 144 -13.74 7.40 -11.93
N ARG A 145 -13.96 6.16 -11.45
CA ARG A 145 -15.19 5.70 -10.82
C ARG A 145 -15.14 5.61 -9.29
N GLN A 146 -13.95 5.58 -8.71
CA GLN A 146 -13.79 5.50 -7.26
C GLN A 146 -14.36 6.75 -6.57
N ASP A 147 -15.12 6.55 -5.49
CA ASP A 147 -15.63 7.59 -4.60
C ASP A 147 -15.31 7.21 -3.13
N GLY A 148 -15.23 8.20 -2.24
CA GLY A 148 -14.99 7.97 -0.80
C GLY A 148 -13.65 7.29 -0.50
N GLN A 149 -13.61 6.44 0.53
CA GLN A 149 -12.39 5.78 1.02
C GLN A 149 -11.88 4.62 0.14
N MET A 150 -12.49 4.37 -1.01
CA MET A 150 -12.09 3.27 -1.92
C MET A 150 -10.64 3.40 -2.42
N PHE A 151 -10.06 4.61 -2.40
CA PHE A 151 -8.66 4.83 -2.77
C PHE A 151 -7.66 4.07 -1.87
N ASN A 152 -8.00 3.82 -0.59
CA ASN A 152 -7.14 3.09 0.35
C ASN A 152 -6.95 1.63 -0.07
N PHE A 153 -8.01 0.98 -0.56
CA PHE A 153 -7.94 -0.39 -1.05
C PHE A 153 -7.25 -0.45 -2.43
N ASN A 154 -7.56 0.51 -3.30
CA ASN A 154 -6.95 0.61 -4.63
C ASN A 154 -5.44 0.83 -4.58
N GLY A 155 -4.95 1.50 -3.55
CA GLY A 155 -3.55 1.84 -3.43
C GLY A 155 -2.63 0.62 -3.50
N PHE A 156 -2.95 -0.43 -2.73
CA PHE A 156 -2.16 -1.66 -2.69
C PHE A 156 -2.15 -2.39 -4.05
N TYR A 157 -3.30 -2.47 -4.69
CA TYR A 157 -3.42 -3.08 -6.01
C TYR A 157 -2.60 -2.29 -7.06
N ILE A 158 -2.75 -0.97 -7.12
CA ILE A 158 -2.03 -0.16 -8.11
C ILE A 158 -0.53 -0.18 -7.83
N PHE A 159 -0.08 -0.22 -6.57
CA PHE A 159 1.34 -0.40 -6.24
C PHE A 159 1.92 -1.76 -6.65
N SER A 160 1.10 -2.81 -6.73
CA SER A 160 1.55 -4.11 -7.24
C SER A 160 1.93 -4.05 -8.72
N ILE A 161 1.36 -3.11 -9.50
CA ILE A 161 1.63 -2.98 -10.93
C ILE A 161 3.09 -2.55 -11.20
N PRO A 162 3.59 -1.41 -10.65
CA PRO A 162 5.01 -1.06 -10.70
C PRO A 162 5.92 -2.19 -10.20
N TYR A 163 5.52 -2.89 -9.14
CA TYR A 163 6.28 -4.01 -8.61
C TYR A 163 6.40 -5.17 -9.63
N CYS A 164 5.30 -5.57 -10.27
CA CYS A 164 5.32 -6.57 -11.34
C CYS A 164 6.20 -6.15 -12.52
N ILE A 165 6.18 -4.87 -12.90
CA ILE A 165 7.06 -4.32 -13.95
C ILE A 165 8.53 -4.47 -13.53
N LEU A 166 8.86 -4.14 -12.28
CA LEU A 166 10.22 -4.30 -11.74
C LEU A 166 10.68 -5.75 -11.72
N LEU A 167 9.80 -6.71 -11.45
CA LEU A 167 10.15 -8.14 -11.52
C LEU A 167 10.52 -8.59 -12.94
N ILE A 168 9.76 -8.16 -13.95
CA ILE A 168 10.09 -8.43 -15.36
C ILE A 168 11.41 -7.77 -15.72
N PHE A 169 11.58 -6.49 -15.36
CA PHE A 169 12.82 -5.76 -15.58
C PHE A 169 14.01 -6.47 -14.95
N ALA A 170 13.92 -6.86 -13.68
CA ALA A 170 14.99 -7.54 -12.93
C ALA A 170 15.32 -8.90 -13.54
N SER A 171 14.30 -9.70 -13.90
CA SER A 171 14.48 -10.97 -14.60
C SER A 171 15.24 -10.79 -15.92
N ARG A 172 14.83 -9.80 -16.72
CA ARG A 172 15.48 -9.48 -18.00
C ARG A 172 16.90 -8.97 -17.82
N PHE A 173 17.10 -8.05 -16.90
CA PHE A 173 18.40 -7.50 -16.57
C PHE A 173 19.36 -8.60 -16.13
N ALA A 174 18.92 -9.48 -15.21
CA ALA A 174 19.71 -10.63 -14.76
C ALA A 174 20.04 -11.60 -15.89
N SER A 175 19.10 -11.87 -16.82
CA SER A 175 19.31 -12.78 -17.95
C SER A 175 20.35 -12.28 -18.97
N GLN A 176 20.53 -10.96 -19.09
CA GLN A 176 21.45 -10.35 -20.05
C GLN A 176 22.83 -10.08 -19.49
N ILE A 177 22.95 -10.01 -18.16
CA ILE A 177 24.26 -9.97 -17.51
C ILE A 177 24.90 -11.33 -17.75
N LYS A 178 25.85 -11.39 -18.71
CA LYS A 178 26.80 -12.49 -18.76
C LYS A 178 27.56 -12.47 -17.44
N PHE A 179 27.37 -13.50 -16.62
CA PHE A 179 27.96 -13.63 -15.29
C PHE A 179 29.48 -13.90 -15.32
N SER A 180 30.25 -13.09 -16.04
CA SER A 180 31.71 -13.03 -15.95
C SER A 180 32.19 -11.99 -14.92
N LEU A 181 31.28 -11.27 -14.27
CA LEU A 181 31.60 -10.26 -13.27
C LEU A 181 32.04 -10.90 -11.94
N ASN A 182 33.08 -10.33 -11.33
CA ASN A 182 33.61 -10.74 -10.01
C ASN A 182 32.51 -10.74 -8.94
N HIS A 183 32.54 -11.73 -8.04
CA HIS A 183 31.52 -11.96 -7.02
C HIS A 183 31.23 -10.71 -6.17
N SER A 184 32.26 -9.91 -5.86
CA SER A 184 32.17 -8.67 -5.08
C SER A 184 31.33 -7.58 -5.76
N LEU A 185 31.40 -7.46 -7.09
CA LEU A 185 30.59 -6.47 -7.81
C LEU A 185 29.11 -6.89 -7.83
N ARG A 186 28.83 -8.20 -7.82
CA ARG A 186 27.46 -8.74 -7.72
C ARG A 186 26.82 -8.37 -6.39
N LEU A 187 27.54 -8.61 -5.29
CA LEU A 187 27.11 -8.23 -3.96
C LEU A 187 26.95 -6.71 -3.83
N ALA A 188 27.83 -5.92 -4.45
CA ALA A 188 27.73 -4.46 -4.43
C ALA A 188 26.48 -3.94 -5.17
N ILE A 189 26.11 -4.50 -6.32
CA ILE A 189 24.88 -4.09 -7.05
C ILE A 189 23.62 -4.50 -6.28
N ILE A 190 23.58 -5.73 -5.77
CA ILE A 190 22.45 -6.23 -4.97
C ILE A 190 22.30 -5.41 -3.69
N ALA A 191 23.39 -5.23 -2.94
CA ALA A 191 23.41 -4.41 -1.73
C ALA A 191 23.08 -2.95 -2.03
N GLY A 192 23.58 -2.38 -3.13
CA GLY A 192 23.24 -1.02 -3.55
C GLY A 192 21.76 -0.87 -3.85
N THR A 193 21.17 -1.81 -4.58
CA THR A 193 19.75 -1.77 -4.94
C THR A 193 18.85 -1.98 -3.70
N LEU A 194 19.20 -2.92 -2.83
CA LEU A 194 18.53 -3.13 -1.54
C LEU A 194 18.66 -1.92 -0.61
N THR A 195 19.85 -1.31 -0.54
CA THR A 195 20.10 -0.12 0.29
C THR A 195 19.36 1.08 -0.24
N SER A 196 19.36 1.31 -1.56
CA SER A 196 18.55 2.37 -2.16
C SER A 196 17.06 2.14 -1.89
N PHE A 197 16.55 0.93 -2.07
CA PHE A 197 15.15 0.60 -1.75
C PHE A 197 14.81 0.86 -0.27
N LEU A 198 15.67 0.43 0.65
CA LEU A 198 15.51 0.67 2.09
C LEU A 198 15.56 2.16 2.45
N VAL A 199 16.50 2.91 1.89
CA VAL A 199 16.63 4.36 2.09
C VAL A 199 15.41 5.11 1.53
N PHE A 200 14.90 4.74 0.36
CA PHE A 200 13.69 5.34 -0.22
C PHE A 200 12.41 5.03 0.57
N THR A 201 12.33 3.88 1.25
CA THR A 201 11.21 3.53 2.15
C THR A 201 11.35 4.07 3.57
N SER A 202 12.51 4.63 3.94
CA SER A 202 12.83 5.03 5.32
C SER A 202 12.11 6.28 5.83
N GLY A 203 11.38 7.01 4.98
CA GLY A 203 10.50 8.11 5.40
C GLY A 203 9.45 7.68 6.43
N VAL A 204 9.00 6.41 6.38
CA VAL A 204 8.08 5.81 7.36
C VAL A 204 8.70 5.70 8.77
N ASN A 205 10.04 5.74 8.88
CA ASN A 205 10.73 5.56 10.15
C ASN A 205 10.95 6.88 10.92
N GLN A 206 11.11 8.00 10.22
CA GLN A 206 11.26 9.31 10.87
C GLN A 206 9.99 9.75 11.59
N ASP A 207 8.83 9.59 10.93
CA ASP A 207 7.53 9.92 11.53
C ASP A 207 7.24 9.05 12.76
N ASN A 208 7.60 7.76 12.73
CA ASN A 208 7.39 6.85 13.86
C ASN A 208 8.25 7.20 15.09
N ILE A 209 9.51 7.60 14.90
CA ILE A 209 10.39 8.05 16.00
C ILE A 209 9.85 9.36 16.58
N GLN A 210 9.40 10.28 15.72
CA GLN A 210 8.80 11.54 16.14
C GLN A 210 7.52 11.32 16.94
N ILE A 211 6.63 10.42 16.50
CA ILE A 211 5.40 10.04 17.21
C ILE A 211 5.71 9.54 18.61
N MET A 212 6.62 8.58 18.73
CA MET A 212 6.96 8.02 20.04
C MET A 212 7.50 9.09 20.98
N THR A 213 8.37 9.97 20.48
CA THR A 213 8.93 11.07 21.27
C THR A 213 7.84 12.04 21.73
N GLN A 214 6.93 12.42 20.84
CA GLN A 214 5.85 13.36 21.14
C GLN A 214 4.77 12.75 22.05
N VAL A 215 4.45 11.47 21.91
CA VAL A 215 3.55 10.77 22.84
C VAL A 215 4.16 10.71 24.23
N SER A 216 5.45 10.42 24.36
CA SER A 216 6.14 10.46 25.65
C SER A 216 6.12 11.85 26.29
N GLN A 217 6.33 12.92 25.49
CA GLN A 217 6.20 14.30 25.98
C GLN A 217 4.78 14.64 26.40
N ALA A 218 3.78 14.15 25.65
CA ALA A 218 2.38 14.33 26.00
C ALA A 218 2.01 13.60 27.30
N LEU A 219 2.53 12.39 27.52
CA LEU A 219 2.36 11.65 28.78
C LEU A 219 2.99 12.40 29.97
N GLN A 220 4.17 12.98 29.80
CA GLN A 220 4.84 13.77 30.85
C GLN A 220 4.11 15.09 31.17
N SER A 221 3.43 15.65 30.18
CA SER A 221 2.70 16.92 30.33
C SER A 221 1.25 16.72 30.80
N ASP A 222 0.73 15.51 30.71
CA ASP A 222 -0.60 15.13 31.21
C ASP A 222 -0.54 15.01 32.75
N PRO A 223 -1.31 15.81 33.51
CA PRO A 223 -1.41 15.69 34.96
C PRO A 223 -1.80 14.27 35.41
N ASN A 224 -2.53 13.55 34.56
CA ASN A 224 -2.96 12.17 34.75
C ASN A 224 -2.17 11.22 33.83
N GLY A 225 -0.89 11.48 33.60
CA GLY A 225 -0.02 10.75 32.66
C GLY A 225 -0.10 9.22 32.75
N ASN A 226 -0.17 8.68 33.97
CA ASN A 226 -0.24 7.23 34.21
C ASN A 226 -1.63 6.62 34.06
N ASN A 227 -2.68 7.43 33.98
CA ASN A 227 -4.04 6.92 33.86
C ASN A 227 -4.32 6.38 32.45
N PRO A 228 -5.24 5.40 32.30
CA PRO A 228 -5.65 4.92 30.99
C PRO A 228 -6.20 6.05 30.10
N LYS A 229 -5.88 6.00 28.81
CA LYS A 229 -6.26 7.05 27.86
C LYS A 229 -7.53 6.68 27.10
N LYS A 230 -8.51 7.57 27.04
CA LYS A 230 -9.61 7.45 26.08
C LYS A 230 -9.24 8.23 24.82
N LEU A 231 -9.03 7.51 23.72
CA LEU A 231 -8.68 8.10 22.43
C LEU A 231 -9.96 8.46 21.67
N LEU A 232 -10.13 9.74 21.38
CA LEU A 232 -11.19 10.23 20.50
C LEU A 232 -10.74 10.09 19.04
N VAL A 233 -11.28 9.07 18.39
CA VAL A 233 -10.98 8.75 16.99
C VAL A 233 -11.99 9.44 16.07
N ASN A 234 -11.49 10.27 15.15
CA ASN A 234 -12.27 10.83 14.05
C ASN A 234 -11.87 10.12 12.73
N ASN A 235 -12.79 10.07 11.77
CA ASN A 235 -12.56 9.46 10.46
C ASN A 235 -11.43 10.14 9.67
N ASP A 236 -11.10 11.39 9.97
CA ASP A 236 -10.06 12.12 9.23
C ASP A 236 -8.65 11.92 9.83
N ASN A 237 -8.55 11.55 11.11
CA ASN A 237 -7.29 11.48 11.85
C ASN A 237 -6.94 10.06 12.36
N TRP A 238 -7.76 9.05 12.07
CA TRP A 238 -7.60 7.70 12.60
C TRP A 238 -6.21 7.09 12.38
N PRO A 239 -5.46 7.31 11.27
CA PRO A 239 -4.14 6.72 11.12
C PRO A 239 -3.14 7.25 12.17
N ILE A 240 -3.27 8.53 12.52
CA ILE A 240 -2.44 9.17 13.54
C ILE A 240 -2.82 8.61 14.92
N VAL A 241 -4.13 8.44 15.18
CA VAL A 241 -4.61 7.85 16.44
C VAL A 241 -4.14 6.41 16.61
N VAL A 242 -4.07 5.63 15.52
CA VAL A 242 -3.47 4.28 15.52
C VAL A 242 -2.01 4.34 15.94
N SER A 243 -1.22 5.27 15.39
CA SER A 243 0.19 5.42 15.78
C SER A 243 0.35 5.84 17.25
N VAL A 244 -0.53 6.71 17.75
CA VAL A 244 -0.58 7.08 19.18
C VAL A 244 -0.94 5.87 20.05
N ALA A 245 -1.93 5.07 19.67
CA ALA A 245 -2.31 3.85 20.38
C ALA A 245 -1.16 2.83 20.45
N VAL A 246 -0.40 2.68 19.36
CA VAL A 246 0.81 1.83 19.33
C VAL A 246 1.88 2.37 20.29
N ALA A 247 2.10 3.70 20.30
CA ALA A 247 3.05 4.33 21.21
C ALA A 247 2.64 4.17 22.68
N LEU A 248 1.36 4.35 23.02
CA LEU A 248 0.82 4.14 24.37
C LEU A 248 1.01 2.68 24.82
N LYS A 249 0.72 1.72 23.94
CA LYS A 249 0.94 0.29 24.22
C LYS A 249 2.41 -0.02 24.48
N ARG A 250 3.34 0.62 23.77
CA ARG A 250 4.80 0.47 23.99
C ARG A 250 5.27 1.11 25.29
N ALA A 251 4.59 2.18 25.73
CA ALA A 251 4.83 2.86 27.00
C ALA A 251 4.11 2.18 28.19
N ASP A 252 3.48 1.02 27.97
CA ASP A 252 2.69 0.29 28.96
C ASP A 252 1.52 1.10 29.57
N VAL A 253 0.97 2.04 28.79
CA VAL A 253 -0.19 2.85 29.16
C VAL A 253 -1.45 2.26 28.51
N PRO A 254 -2.44 1.79 29.29
CA PRO A 254 -3.69 1.29 28.73
C PRO A 254 -4.45 2.37 27.97
N PHE A 255 -5.13 2.00 26.89
CA PHE A 255 -5.96 2.93 26.13
C PHE A 255 -7.29 2.29 25.72
N TYR A 256 -8.29 3.14 25.50
CA TYR A 256 -9.63 2.75 25.12
C TYR A 256 -10.20 3.63 24.00
N VAL A 257 -11.04 3.04 23.15
CA VAL A 257 -11.76 3.70 22.04
C VAL A 257 -13.27 3.44 22.14
N GLU A 258 -14.06 4.19 21.38
CA GLU A 258 -15.51 3.94 21.25
C GLU A 258 -15.80 2.60 20.55
N PRO A 259 -16.94 1.93 20.84
CA PRO A 259 -17.28 0.61 20.30
C PRO A 259 -17.19 0.49 18.77
N LYS A 260 -17.56 1.54 18.03
CA LYS A 260 -17.50 1.55 16.55
C LYS A 260 -16.08 1.33 15.98
N TRP A 261 -15.04 1.54 16.79
CA TRP A 261 -13.64 1.38 16.42
C TRP A 261 -13.03 0.05 16.89
N GLY A 262 -13.82 -0.83 17.53
CA GLY A 262 -13.37 -2.12 18.07
C GLY A 262 -12.70 -3.03 17.03
N PHE A 263 -13.19 -3.02 15.79
CA PHE A 263 -12.58 -3.75 14.67
C PHE A 263 -11.11 -3.36 14.42
N LEU A 264 -10.78 -2.08 14.57
CA LEU A 264 -9.45 -1.55 14.25
C LEU A 264 -8.47 -1.66 15.43
N PHE A 265 -8.94 -1.43 16.66
CA PHE A 265 -8.09 -1.38 17.86
C PHE A 265 -8.17 -2.65 18.73
N GLY A 266 -9.07 -3.56 18.40
CA GLY A 266 -9.34 -4.81 19.13
C GLY A 266 -10.34 -4.62 20.27
N GLU A 267 -11.24 -5.60 20.42
CA GLU A 267 -12.35 -5.60 21.40
C GLU A 267 -11.92 -5.35 22.85
N LYS A 268 -10.72 -5.77 23.23
CA LYS A 268 -10.17 -5.53 24.58
C LYS A 268 -9.90 -4.05 24.90
N ASN A 269 -9.76 -3.22 23.87
CA ASN A 269 -9.52 -1.78 23.99
C ASN A 269 -10.79 -0.97 23.72
N VAL A 270 -11.97 -1.61 23.67
CA VAL A 270 -13.25 -0.90 23.59
C VAL A 270 -13.68 -0.48 24.99
N LEU A 271 -14.01 0.80 25.16
CA LEU A 271 -14.58 1.29 26.41
C LEU A 271 -16.02 0.77 26.54
N LYS A 272 -16.26 -0.04 27.59
CA LYS A 272 -17.61 -0.47 27.98
C LYS A 272 -18.20 0.56 28.94
N GLU A 273 -19.51 0.81 28.85
CA GLU A 273 -20.21 1.86 29.61
C GLU A 273 -20.04 1.72 31.14
N ASP A 274 -19.79 0.51 31.65
CA ASP A 274 -19.66 0.22 33.08
C ASP A 274 -18.26 0.48 33.69
N ASN A 275 -17.29 0.93 32.89
CA ASN A 275 -15.92 1.15 33.39
C ASN A 275 -15.77 2.56 33.98
N HIS A 276 -16.00 2.70 35.29
CA HIS A 276 -15.64 3.89 36.08
C HIS A 276 -14.12 4.02 36.30
N LEU A 277 -13.34 3.99 35.22
CA LEU A 277 -11.90 4.23 35.28
C LEU A 277 -11.64 5.74 35.28
N PRO A 278 -10.64 6.25 36.04
CA PRO A 278 -10.22 7.63 35.96
C PRO A 278 -9.47 7.85 34.64
N LEU A 279 -10.20 8.04 33.55
CA LEU A 279 -9.62 8.14 32.22
C LEU A 279 -8.92 9.50 32.03
N SER A 280 -8.02 9.60 31.05
CA SER A 280 -7.59 10.89 30.50
C SER A 280 -8.03 10.96 29.04
N LEU A 281 -8.75 12.01 28.66
CA LEU A 281 -9.35 12.13 27.33
C LEU A 281 -8.38 12.79 26.36
N TRP A 282 -7.97 12.04 25.34
CA TRP A 282 -7.02 12.51 24.34
C TRP A 282 -7.71 12.59 22.98
N SER A 283 -7.68 13.78 22.37
CA SER A 283 -8.13 13.99 20.99
C SER A 283 -7.00 14.56 20.15
N ILE A 284 -6.91 14.12 18.90
CA ILE A 284 -5.95 14.65 17.93
C ILE A 284 -6.71 15.62 17.02
N SER A 285 -6.26 16.87 16.92
CA SER A 285 -6.87 17.85 16.03
C SER A 285 -5.82 18.54 15.17
N ALA A 286 -6.26 19.20 14.10
CA ALA A 286 -5.43 20.20 13.45
C ALA A 286 -5.00 21.24 14.50
N ARG A 287 -3.75 21.71 14.39
CA ARG A 287 -3.15 22.70 15.28
C ARG A 287 -3.97 23.98 15.15
N ASN A 288 -4.62 24.36 16.25
CA ASN A 288 -5.25 25.66 16.40
C ASN A 288 -4.54 26.39 17.55
N ASN A 289 -4.15 27.65 17.33
CA ASN A 289 -3.36 28.46 18.27
C ASN A 289 -4.09 28.83 19.57
N GLN A 290 -5.30 28.29 19.80
CA GLN A 290 -6.22 28.79 20.82
C GLN A 290 -6.40 27.90 22.06
N ASN A 291 -5.81 26.70 22.13
CA ASN A 291 -5.97 25.82 23.31
C ASN A 291 -4.65 25.19 23.77
N LYS A 292 -4.62 24.68 25.02
CA LYS A 292 -3.56 23.88 25.68
C LYS A 292 -3.25 22.57 24.91
N ALA A 293 -2.84 22.70 23.66
CA ALA A 293 -2.66 21.60 22.74
C ALA A 293 -1.15 21.34 22.61
N ILE A 294 -0.74 20.12 22.91
CA ILE A 294 0.65 19.70 22.83
C ILE A 294 0.99 19.52 21.35
N PRO A 295 2.00 20.23 20.83
CA PRO A 295 2.44 20.07 19.45
C PRO A 295 2.66 18.61 19.07
N PHE A 296 2.03 18.17 17.99
CA PHE A 296 2.18 16.83 17.42
C PHE A 296 2.62 16.95 15.94
N ILE A 297 2.87 15.83 15.25
CA ILE A 297 3.41 15.83 13.86
C ILE A 297 2.56 16.72 12.93
N ALA A 298 3.21 17.31 11.92
CA ALA A 298 2.57 17.86 10.71
C ALA A 298 1.28 18.66 10.97
N ASN A 299 1.40 19.82 11.62
CA ASN A 299 0.27 20.73 11.90
C ASN A 299 -0.88 20.09 12.68
N THR A 300 -0.61 19.04 13.47
CA THR A 300 -1.59 18.50 14.44
C THR A 300 -1.14 18.76 15.87
N SER A 301 -2.07 18.61 16.80
CA SER A 301 -1.80 18.69 18.24
C SER A 301 -2.60 17.64 18.99
N ILE A 302 -2.03 17.14 20.10
CA ILE A 302 -2.77 16.36 21.09
C ILE A 302 -3.43 17.33 22.05
N ILE A 303 -4.75 17.29 22.13
CA ILE A 303 -5.54 18.03 23.12
C ILE A 303 -5.87 17.05 24.25
N ILE A 304 -5.42 17.41 25.46
CA ILE A 304 -5.77 16.72 26.70
C ILE A 304 -6.99 17.44 27.25
N ASN A 305 -8.16 16.82 27.14
CA ASN A 305 -9.39 17.38 27.69
C ASN A 305 -9.51 16.94 29.15
N PRO A 306 -9.72 17.88 30.09
CA PRO A 306 -10.10 17.50 31.45
C PRO A 306 -11.42 16.73 31.37
N ILE A 307 -11.52 15.62 32.09
CA ILE A 307 -12.81 14.96 32.28
C ILE A 307 -13.65 15.93 33.12
N GLN A 308 -14.76 16.40 32.55
CA GLN A 308 -15.81 17.02 33.35
C GLN A 308 -16.50 15.89 34.10
N ASP A 309 -16.40 15.94 35.43
CA ASP A 309 -17.19 15.11 36.34
C ASP A 309 -18.71 15.32 36.09
#